data_AF-A0A1E1WL01-F1
#
_entry.id   AF-A0A1E1WL01-F1
#
_cell.length_a   1.000
_cell.length_b   1.000
_cell.length_c   1.000
_cell.angle_alpha   90.00
_cell.angle_beta   90.00
_cell.angle_gamma   90.00
#
_symmetry.space_group_name_H-M   'P 1'
#
loop_
_entity.id
_entity.type
_entity.pdbx_description
1 polymer ?
#
loop_
_entity_poly.entity_id
_entity_poly.type
_entity_poly.pdbx_seq_one_letter_code
_entity_poly.pdbx_strand_id
1 'polypeptide(L)'
;NLYEDGKVCVSLLGTWSGRGVEVWGKDSSLLQVIVSLQGLILNAEPYFNEAGYEKQKGTQQGKENSRMYNEMVLLKLVQSMTKMVLNPPEPFRSEIAEHMRA
;
A
#
# COMPACT_ATOMS: atom_id res chain seq x y z
N ASN A 1 -5.11 -3.34 3.51
CA ASN A 1 -4.38 -4.40 2.77
C ASN A 1 -2.95 -4.66 3.23
N LEU A 2 -2.32 -3.81 4.06
CA LEU A 2 -1.00 -4.07 4.65
C LEU A 2 -1.19 -4.28 6.15
N TYR A 3 -0.87 -5.47 6.64
CA TYR A 3 -1.10 -5.86 8.04
C TYR A 3 0.17 -5.61 8.89
N GLU A 4 -0.01 -5.51 10.20
CA GLU A 4 1.09 -5.24 11.15
C GLU A 4 2.16 -6.32 11.18
N ASP A 5 1.80 -7.57 10.86
CA ASP A 5 2.70 -8.72 10.75
C ASP A 5 3.44 -8.78 9.40
N GLY A 6 3.22 -7.80 8.51
CA GLY A 6 3.80 -7.76 7.18
C GLY A 6 3.00 -8.52 6.12
N LYS A 7 1.84 -9.10 6.46
CA LYS A 7 0.98 -9.74 5.47
C LYS A 7 0.44 -8.71 4.48
N VAL A 8 0.56 -9.03 3.20
CA VAL A 8 0.04 -8.22 2.08
C VAL A 8 -1.18 -8.90 1.49
N CYS A 9 -2.31 -8.19 1.45
CA CYS A 9 -3.58 -8.68 0.90
C CYS A 9 -3.80 -8.16 -0.53
N VAL A 10 -3.57 -9.04 -1.51
CA VAL A 10 -3.88 -8.80 -2.93
C VAL A 10 -4.25 -10.14 -3.56
N SER A 11 -5.22 -10.14 -4.48
CA SER A 11 -5.77 -11.37 -5.06
C SER A 11 -4.72 -12.22 -5.79
N LEU A 12 -3.74 -11.55 -6.43
CA LEU A 12 -2.62 -12.21 -7.10
C LEU A 12 -1.71 -12.99 -6.15
N LEU A 13 -1.72 -12.70 -4.84
CA LEU A 13 -0.97 -13.45 -3.85
C LEU A 13 -1.84 -14.49 -3.11
N GLY A 14 -3.11 -14.67 -3.54
CA GLY A 14 -4.05 -15.58 -2.88
C GLY A 14 -4.50 -15.10 -1.48
N THR A 15 -4.19 -13.86 -1.12
CA THR A 15 -4.49 -13.27 0.19
C THR A 15 -5.69 -12.33 0.19
N TRP A 16 -6.37 -12.19 -0.96
CA TRP A 16 -7.62 -11.46 -1.12
C TRP A 16 -8.51 -12.14 -2.16
N SER A 17 -9.81 -11.86 -2.13
CA SER A 17 -10.74 -12.39 -3.13
C SER A 17 -10.47 -11.79 -4.50
N GLY A 18 -10.47 -12.64 -5.55
CA GLY A 18 -10.35 -12.23 -6.95
C GLY A 18 -10.94 -13.29 -7.87
N ARG A 19 -11.07 -12.98 -9.16
CA ARG A 19 -11.63 -13.86 -10.18
C ARG A 19 -10.76 -13.89 -11.44
N GLY A 20 -10.71 -15.06 -12.08
CA GLY A 20 -10.01 -15.24 -13.36
C GLY A 20 -8.56 -14.74 -13.29
N VAL A 21 -8.24 -13.74 -14.10
CA VAL A 21 -6.89 -13.15 -14.23
C VAL A 21 -6.42 -12.34 -13.00
N GLU A 22 -7.31 -12.09 -12.04
CA GLU A 22 -6.96 -11.43 -10.77
C GLU A 22 -6.27 -12.38 -9.77
N VAL A 23 -6.39 -13.69 -9.98
CA VAL A 23 -5.76 -14.74 -9.16
C VAL A 23 -4.50 -15.22 -9.87
N TRP A 24 -3.47 -15.60 -9.10
CA TRP A 24 -2.21 -16.10 -9.67
C TRP A 24 -2.44 -17.24 -10.67
N GLY A 25 -1.87 -17.08 -11.86
CA GLY A 25 -1.91 -18.08 -12.93
C GLY A 25 -0.55 -18.24 -13.60
N LYS A 26 -0.49 -19.13 -14.60
CA LYS A 26 0.73 -19.43 -15.37
C LYS A 26 1.33 -18.20 -16.08
N ASP A 27 0.48 -17.23 -16.44
CA ASP A 27 0.85 -16.01 -17.17
C ASP A 27 1.06 -14.82 -16.22
N SER A 28 0.94 -15.01 -14.89
CA SER A 28 1.19 -13.96 -13.90
C SER A 28 2.68 -13.66 -13.79
N SER A 29 2.99 -12.41 -13.42
CA SER A 29 4.37 -11.95 -13.26
C SER A 29 4.57 -11.15 -11.99
N LEU A 30 5.83 -11.06 -11.54
CA LEU A 30 6.18 -10.18 -10.42
C LEU A 30 5.86 -8.71 -10.73
N LEU A 31 6.03 -8.29 -11.99
CA LEU A 31 5.63 -6.95 -12.43
C LEU A 31 4.15 -6.69 -12.17
N GLN A 32 3.29 -7.67 -12.47
CA GLN A 32 1.85 -7.57 -12.20
C GLN A 32 1.59 -7.33 -10.72
N VAL A 33 2.28 -8.06 -9.84
CA VAL A 33 2.18 -7.86 -8.38
C VAL A 33 2.59 -6.44 -8.00
N ILE A 34 3.76 -5.97 -8.43
CA ILE A 34 4.28 -4.63 -8.10
C ILE A 34 3.31 -3.54 -8.57
N VAL A 35 2.81 -3.64 -9.81
CA VAL A 35 1.83 -2.68 -10.36
C VAL A 35 0.52 -2.73 -9.58
N SER A 36 0.04 -3.91 -9.19
CA SER A 36 -1.15 -4.03 -8.33
C SER A 36 -0.95 -3.39 -6.96
N LEU A 37 0.23 -3.48 -6.34
CA LEU A 37 0.52 -2.78 -5.08
C LEU A 37 0.43 -1.27 -5.25
N GLN A 38 1.02 -0.73 -6.32
CA GLN A 38 0.98 0.71 -6.62
C GLN A 38 -0.44 1.21 -6.89
N GLY A 39 -1.22 0.48 -7.70
CA GLY A 39 -2.55 0.92 -8.11
C GLY A 39 -3.65 0.68 -7.08
N LEU A 40 -3.60 -0.43 -6.34
CA LEU A 40 -4.69 -0.85 -5.47
C LEU A 40 -4.45 -0.51 -4.00
N ILE A 41 -3.20 -0.55 -3.53
CA ILE A 41 -2.88 -0.41 -2.10
C ILE A 41 -2.34 0.99 -1.80
N LEU A 42 -1.32 1.45 -2.53
CA LEU A 42 -0.63 2.71 -2.27
C LEU A 42 -1.32 3.90 -2.97
N ASN A 43 -2.60 4.10 -2.68
CA ASN A 43 -3.43 5.12 -3.32
C ASN A 43 -3.69 6.35 -2.40
N ALA A 44 -4.44 7.33 -2.91
CA ALA A 44 -4.68 8.61 -2.22
C ALA A 44 -5.67 8.53 -1.05
N GLU A 45 -6.51 7.51 -0.99
CA GLU A 45 -7.54 7.34 0.05
C GLU A 45 -7.56 5.89 0.58
N PRO A 46 -6.46 5.40 1.18
CA PRO A 46 -6.29 4.00 1.58
C PRO A 46 -7.30 3.53 2.63
N TYR A 47 -7.97 4.45 3.33
CA TYR A 47 -9.09 4.15 4.23
C TYR A 47 -10.19 3.34 3.53
N PHE A 48 -10.50 3.65 2.26
CA PHE A 48 -11.55 2.96 1.51
C PHE A 48 -11.11 1.62 0.90
N ASN A 49 -9.86 1.21 1.11
CA ASN A 49 -9.42 -0.13 0.73
C ASN A 49 -9.96 -1.21 1.70
N GLU A 50 -10.50 -0.80 2.86
CA GLU A 50 -11.14 -1.71 3.80
C GLU A 50 -12.50 -2.16 3.28
N ALA A 51 -12.75 -3.46 3.39
CA ALA A 51 -13.94 -4.07 2.80
C ALA A 51 -15.22 -3.47 3.42
N GLY A 52 -16.08 -2.90 2.57
CA GLY A 52 -17.36 -2.33 2.98
C GLY A 52 -17.30 -0.84 3.31
N TYR A 53 -16.11 -0.23 3.34
CA TYR A 53 -15.97 1.21 3.58
C TYR A 53 -16.27 2.03 2.32
N GLU A 54 -16.32 1.42 1.14
CA GLU A 54 -16.70 2.08 -0.11
C GLU A 54 -18.10 2.70 -0.05
N LYS A 55 -19.00 2.12 0.76
CA LYS A 55 -20.35 2.65 1.00
C LYS A 55 -20.35 4.00 1.72
N GLN A 56 -19.26 4.33 2.42
CA GLN A 56 -19.10 5.61 3.12
C GLN A 56 -18.54 6.69 2.20
N LYS A 57 -18.06 6.33 1.00
CA LYS A 57 -17.45 7.28 0.08
C LYS A 57 -18.46 8.34 -0.34
N GLY A 58 -18.03 9.61 -0.32
CA GLY A 58 -18.89 10.76 -0.61
C GLY A 58 -19.68 11.30 0.59
N THR A 59 -19.85 10.53 1.66
CA THR A 59 -20.45 11.02 2.91
C THR A 59 -19.50 11.94 3.67
N GLN A 60 -20.03 12.84 4.50
CA GLN A 60 -19.20 13.71 5.34
C GLN A 60 -18.36 12.88 6.32
N GLN A 61 -18.95 11.89 6.98
CA GLN A 61 -18.25 10.99 7.88
C GLN A 61 -17.10 10.24 7.20
N GLY A 62 -17.34 9.69 6.00
CA GLY A 62 -16.31 8.98 5.25
C GLY A 62 -15.14 9.87 4.85
N LYS A 63 -15.41 11.14 4.49
CA LYS A 63 -14.36 12.13 4.20
C LYS A 63 -13.52 12.44 5.43
N GLU A 64 -14.14 12.64 6.58
CA GLU A 64 -13.44 12.91 7.84
C GLU A 64 -12.58 11.72 8.28
N ASN A 65 -13.13 10.51 8.22
CA ASN A 65 -12.39 9.29 8.54
C ASN A 65 -11.20 9.06 7.60
N SER A 66 -11.41 9.22 6.29
CA SER A 66 -10.34 9.11 5.29
C SER A 66 -9.23 10.13 5.52
N ARG A 67 -9.60 11.38 5.83
CA ARG A 67 -8.63 12.44 6.18
C ARG A 67 -7.80 12.06 7.41
N MET A 68 -8.45 11.67 8.50
CA MET A 68 -7.74 11.27 9.74
C MET A 68 -6.82 10.07 9.49
N TYR A 69 -7.27 9.10 8.70
CA TYR A 69 -6.46 7.95 8.32
C TYR A 69 -5.21 8.38 7.53
N ASN A 70 -5.36 9.30 6.56
CA ASN A 70 -4.23 9.83 5.79
C ASN A 70 -3.21 10.56 6.66
N GLU A 71 -3.67 11.36 7.64
CA GLU A 71 -2.78 12.03 8.60
C GLU A 71 -1.93 11.01 9.37
N MET A 72 -2.54 9.89 9.81
CA MET A 72 -1.81 8.80 10.47
C MET A 72 -0.84 8.07 9.53
N VAL A 73 -1.22 7.84 8.27
CA VAL A 73 -0.34 7.24 7.26
C VAL A 73 0.88 8.12 7.02
N LEU A 74 0.72 9.45 6.94
CA LEU A 74 1.83 10.38 6.78
C LEU A 74 2.81 10.33 7.96
N LEU A 75 2.30 10.29 9.20
CA LEU A 75 3.16 10.15 10.38
C LEU A 75 3.97 8.85 10.34
N LYS A 76 3.34 7.73 9.97
CA LYS A 76 4.01 6.43 9.82
C LYS A 76 5.01 6.43 8.67
N LEU A 77 4.71 7.12 7.57
CA LEU A 77 5.60 7.28 6.43
C LEU A 77 6.89 7.99 6.84
N VAL A 78 6.78 9.14 7.53
CA VAL A 78 7.95 9.88 8.02
C VAL A 78 8.79 9.02 8.97
N GLN A 79 8.16 8.30 9.90
CA GLN A 79 8.86 7.37 10.78
C GLN A 79 9.59 6.27 10.01
N SER A 80 8.94 5.69 9.00
CA SER A 80 9.52 4.63 8.16
C SER A 80 10.69 5.15 7.32
N MET A 81 10.52 6.29 6.64
CA MET A 81 11.57 6.93 5.84
C MET A 81 12.78 7.33 6.69
N THR A 82 12.55 7.84 7.91
CA THR A 82 13.64 8.12 8.86
C THR A 82 14.46 6.87 9.16
N LYS A 83 13.81 5.73 9.41
CA LYS A 83 14.51 4.46 9.65
C LYS A 83 15.27 3.97 8.41
N MET A 84 14.69 4.12 7.21
CA MET A 84 15.36 3.77 5.96
C MET A 84 16.62 4.60 5.72
N VAL A 85 16.62 5.88 6.09
CA VAL A 85 17.82 6.74 5.97
C VAL A 85 18.88 6.39 7.02
N LEU A 86 18.47 6.12 8.26
CA LEU A 86 19.40 5.79 9.35
C LEU A 86 20.04 4.40 9.17
N ASN A 87 19.29 3.43 8.64
CA ASN A 87 19.76 2.07 8.40
C ASN A 87 19.27 1.55 7.04
N PRO A 88 19.85 2.04 5.92
CA PRO A 88 19.42 1.65 4.60
C PRO A 88 19.79 0.19 4.31
N PRO A 89 18.83 -0.64 3.84
CA PRO A 89 19.11 -1.99 3.35
C PRO A 89 20.20 -1.96 2.29
N GLU A 90 21.17 -2.87 2.40
CA GLU A 90 22.33 -2.91 1.52
C GLU A 90 21.97 -2.95 0.02
N PRO A 91 20.98 -3.76 -0.43
CA PRO A 91 20.61 -3.83 -1.85
C PRO A 91 20.00 -2.55 -2.44
N PHE A 92 19.56 -1.60 -1.60
CA PHE A 92 18.86 -0.38 -2.04
C PHE A 92 19.49 0.90 -1.48
N ARG A 93 20.73 0.82 -0.96
CA ARG A 93 21.37 1.91 -0.24
C ARG A 93 21.55 3.15 -1.12
N SER A 94 21.98 2.96 -2.36
CA SER A 94 22.17 4.03 -3.35
C SER A 94 20.86 4.75 -3.68
N GLU A 95 19.83 3.96 -3.96
CA GLU A 95 18.50 4.40 -4.38
C GLU A 95 17.82 5.19 -3.27
N ILE A 96 17.90 4.71 -2.02
CA ILE A 96 17.38 5.42 -0.86
C ILE A 96 18.10 6.75 -0.67
N ALA A 97 19.44 6.76 -0.76
CA ALA A 97 20.22 7.97 -0.57
C ALA A 97 19.96 9.01 -1.69
N GLU A 98 19.79 8.56 -2.93
CA GLU A 98 19.43 9.43 -4.05
C GLU A 98 18.02 9.99 -3.91
N HIS A 99 17.02 9.15 -3.64
CA HIS A 99 15.63 9.56 -3.50
C HIS A 99 15.43 10.60 -2.38
N MET A 100 16.15 10.48 -1.28
CA MET A 100 16.01 11.39 -0.12
C MET A 100 16.81 12.70 -0.28
N ARG A 101 17.66 12.81 -1.31
CA ARG A 101 18.38 14.05 -1.65
C ARG A 101 17.63 14.93 -2.64
N ALA A 102 16.73 14.35 -3.42
CA ALA A 102 15.85 15.05 -4.35
C ALA A 102 14.76 15.84 -3.60
#